data_AF-A0A7J4GL73-F1
#
_entry.id   AF-A0A7J4GL73-F1
#
_cell.length_a   1.000
_cell.length_b   1.000
_cell.length_c   1.000
_cell.angle_alpha   90.00
_cell.angle_beta   90.00
_cell.angle_gamma   90.00
#
_symmetry.space_group_name_H-M   'P 1'
#
loop_
_entity.id
_entity.type
_entity.pdbx_description
1 polymer ?
#
loop_
_entity_poly.entity_id
_entity_poly.type
_entity_poly.pdbx_seq_one_letter_code
_entity_poly.pdbx_strand_id
1 'polypeptide(L)' 'MDATSGEIWNLLPPALTGLICMGYAVFIFVKGGTHLRGKGWHTKKEAPKSYYFMLFLMLLIGLSSIIFTAIRAFQIFNN' A
#
# COMPACT_ATOMS: atom_id res chain seq x y z
N MET A 1 -30.33 5.21 -1.86
CA MET A 1 -29.02 5.41 -1.23
C MET A 1 -28.85 6.90 -1.04
N ASP A 2 -28.73 7.33 0.21
CA ASP A 2 -28.32 8.68 0.58
C ASP A 2 -26.93 9.00 -0.01
N ALA A 3 -26.69 10.25 -0.41
CA ALA A 3 -25.45 10.63 -1.07
C ALA A 3 -24.20 10.30 -0.23
N THR A 4 -24.33 10.35 1.10
CA THR A 4 -23.26 10.07 2.06
C THR A 4 -22.86 8.60 2.08
N SER A 5 -23.82 7.65 2.06
CA SER A 5 -23.48 6.22 2.00
C SER A 5 -22.73 5.86 0.72
N GLY A 6 -23.10 6.44 -0.42
CA GLY A 6 -22.38 6.25 -1.69
C GLY A 6 -20.92 6.72 -1.63
N GLU A 7 -20.66 7.88 -1.04
CA GLU A 7 -19.29 8.41 -0.89
C GLU A 7 -18.44 7.57 0.08
N ILE A 8 -19.03 6.97 1.11
CA ILE A 8 -18.32 6.05 2.02
C ILE A 8 -17.87 4.78 1.29
N TRP A 9 -18.71 4.22 0.41
CA TRP A 9 -18.33 3.06 -0.41
C TRP A 9 -17.16 3.35 -1.36
N ASN A 10 -16.99 4.62 -1.78
CA ASN A 10 -15.85 5.03 -2.60
C ASN A 10 -14.50 5.06 -1.85
N LEU A 11 -14.51 4.99 -0.51
CA LEU A 11 -13.29 4.93 0.31
C LEU A 11 -12.70 3.51 0.42
N LEU A 12 -13.50 2.48 0.12
CA LEU A 12 -13.10 1.07 0.24
C LEU A 12 -11.91 0.69 -0.67
N PRO A 13 -11.93 1.02 -1.98
CA PRO A 13 -10.82 0.67 -2.89
C PRO A 13 -9.45 1.22 -2.48
N PRO A 14 -9.28 2.52 -2.14
CA PRO A 14 -7.98 3.04 -1.71
C PRO A 14 -7.57 2.50 -0.33
N ALA A 15 -8.52 2.27 0.58
CA ALA A 15 -8.25 1.67 1.88
C ALA A 15 -7.69 0.24 1.75
N LEU A 16 -8.34 -0.61 0.94
CA LEU A 16 -7.89 -1.98 0.67
C LEU A 16 -6.52 -2.00 -0.02
N THR A 17 -6.31 -1.13 -0.99
CA THR A 17 -5.02 -0.99 -1.67
C THR A 17 -3.92 -0.62 -0.69
N GLY A 18 -4.16 0.36 0.18
CA GLY A 18 -3.24 0.77 1.24
C GLY A 18 -2.89 -0.39 2.18
N LEU A 19 -3.90 -1.15 2.61
CA LEU A 19 -3.72 -2.29 3.51
C LEU A 19 -2.90 -3.42 2.86
N ILE A 20 -3.18 -3.76 1.60
CA ILE A 20 -2.45 -4.80 0.86
C ILE A 20 -0.99 -4.38 0.62
N CYS A 21 -0.75 -3.14 0.20
CA CYS A 21 0.60 -2.63 -0.02
C CYS A 21 1.42 -2.58 1.28
N MET A 22 0.82 -2.14 2.39
CA MET A 22 1.43 -2.19 3.72
C MET A 22 1.74 -3.63 4.14
N GLY A 23 0.78 -4.54 4.00
CA GLY A 23 0.96 -5.95 4.33
C GLY A 23 2.09 -6.59 3.51
N TYR A 24 2.18 -6.25 2.23
CA TYR A 24 3.25 -6.73 1.37
C TYR A 24 4.61 -6.12 1.71
N ALA A 25 4.66 -4.84 2.09
CA ALA A 25 5.89 -4.20 2.58
C ALA A 25 6.41 -4.89 3.86
N VAL A 26 5.51 -5.18 4.81
CA VAL A 26 5.84 -5.95 6.02
C VAL A 26 6.31 -7.36 5.67
N PHE A 27 5.66 -8.02 4.71
CA PHE A 27 6.07 -9.34 4.24
C PHE A 27 7.49 -9.33 3.63
N ILE A 28 7.81 -8.35 2.79
CA ILE A 28 9.18 -8.14 2.26
C ILE A 28 10.18 -7.90 3.40
N PHE A 29 9.79 -7.12 4.41
CA PHE A 29 10.63 -6.82 5.56
C PHE A 29 10.96 -8.08 6.38
N VAL A 30 9.93 -8.86 6.73
CA VAL A 30 10.06 -10.08 7.55
C VAL A 30 10.80 -11.19 6.81
N LYS A 31 10.45 -11.45 5.54
CA LYS A 31 11.14 -12.50 4.76
C LYS A 31 12.54 -12.09 4.29
N GLY A 32 12.88 -10.80 4.30
CA GLY A 32 14.20 -10.32 3.86
C GLY A 32 14.49 -10.61 2.37
N GLY A 33 13.45 -10.77 1.55
CA GLY A 33 13.57 -11.02 0.12
C GLY A 33 12.49 -10.30 -0.69
N THR A 34 12.75 -10.11 -1.98
CA THR A 34 11.86 -9.43 -2.93
C THR A 34 11.65 -10.30 -4.17
N HIS A 35 10.48 -10.19 -4.80
CA HIS A 35 10.21 -10.88 -6.05
C HIS A 35 10.69 -10.04 -7.23
N LEU A 36 11.70 -10.54 -7.94
CA LEU A 36 12.23 -9.91 -9.16
C LEU A 36 11.58 -10.53 -10.39
N ARG A 37 11.06 -9.66 -11.28
CA ARG A 37 10.48 -10.08 -12.55
C ARG A 37 11.52 -10.85 -13.38
N GLY A 38 11.19 -12.09 -13.75
CA GLY A 38 12.05 -12.96 -14.56
C GLY A 38 13.18 -13.67 -13.81
N LYS A 39 13.33 -13.44 -12.50
CA LYS A 39 14.34 -14.12 -11.66
C LYS A 39 13.76 -14.82 -10.43
N GLY A 40 12.55 -14.47 -10.01
CA GLY A 40 11.85 -15.10 -8.89
C GLY A 40 12.17 -14.45 -7.55
N TRP A 41 12.08 -15.21 -6.47
CA TRP A 41 12.29 -14.71 -5.10
C TRP A 41 13.79 -14.62 -4.79
N HIS A 42 14.29 -13.39 -4.62
CA HIS A 42 15.69 -13.14 -4.29
C HIS A 42 15.83 -12.51 -2.91
N THR A 43 16.87 -12.90 -2.19
CA THR A 43 17.14 -12.35 -0.85
C THR A 43 17.86 -11.01 -0.94
N LYS A 44 17.81 -10.24 0.14
CA LYS A 44 18.49 -8.96 0.29
C LYS A 44 20.00 -9.01 -0.02
N LYS A 45 20.63 -10.18 0.13
CA LYS A 45 22.07 -10.38 -0.16
C LYS A 45 22.36 -10.44 -1.66
N GLU A 46 21.44 -10.97 -2.46
CA GLU A 46 21.62 -11.18 -3.90
C GLU A 46 21.22 -9.94 -4.71
N ALA A 47 20.20 -9.21 -4.26
CA ALA A 47 19.70 -8.02 -4.95
C ALA A 47 19.32 -6.90 -3.98
N PRO A 48 20.30 -6.31 -3.26
CA PRO A 48 20.02 -5.30 -2.23
C PRO A 48 19.32 -4.06 -2.80
N LYS A 49 19.76 -3.56 -3.97
CA LYS A 49 19.16 -2.38 -4.61
C LYS A 49 17.67 -2.58 -4.91
N SER A 50 17.32 -3.70 -5.52
CA SER A 50 15.93 -4.00 -5.87
C SER A 50 15.06 -4.28 -4.65
N TYR A 51 15.62 -4.90 -3.62
CA TYR A 51 14.94 -5.12 -2.35
C TYR A 51 14.50 -3.79 -1.71
N TYR A 52 15.44 -2.86 -1.53
CA TYR A 52 15.14 -1.55 -0.95
C TYR A 52 14.23 -0.71 -1.83
N PHE A 53 14.40 -0.76 -3.15
CA PHE A 53 13.51 -0.07 -4.08
C PHE A 53 12.06 -0.56 -3.96
N MET A 54 11.85 -1.88 -3.96
CA MET A 54 10.50 -2.45 -3.87
C MET A 54 9.86 -2.21 -2.50
N LEU A 55 10.64 -2.34 -1.42
CA LEU A 55 10.19 -2.03 -0.07
C LEU A 55 9.76 -0.55 0.02
N PHE A 56 10.61 0.36 -0.45
CA PHE A 56 10.33 1.80 -0.45
C PHE A 56 9.10 2.15 -1.29
N LEU A 57 8.97 1.58 -2.48
CA LEU A 57 7.82 1.79 -3.37
C LEU A 57 6.52 1.34 -2.70
N MET A 58 6.50 0.14 -2.12
CA MET A 58 5.32 -0.40 -1.43
C MET A 58 4.96 0.43 -0.20
N LEU A 59 5.95 0.90 0.56
CA LEU A 59 5.74 1.80 1.69
C LEU A 59 5.14 3.14 1.25
N LEU A 60 5.69 3.73 0.18
CA LEU A 60 5.23 5.01 -0.36
C LEU A 60 3.78 4.90 -0.86
N ILE A 61 3.46 3.86 -1.63
CA ILE A 61 2.10 3.62 -2.12
C ILE A 61 1.15 3.38 -0.93
N GLY A 62 1.53 2.50 0.00
CA GLY A 62 0.72 2.20 1.18
C GLY A 62 0.40 3.43 2.03
N LEU A 63 1.41 4.24 2.36
CA LEU A 63 1.25 5.50 3.09
C LEU A 63 0.39 6.50 2.32
N SER A 64 0.66 6.69 1.03
CA SER A 64 -0.08 7.65 0.20
C SER A 64 -1.57 7.31 0.13
N SER A 65 -1.92 6.02 -0.04
CA SER A 65 -3.30 5.56 -0.03
C SER A 65 -3.99 5.77 1.31
N ILE A 66 -3.30 5.52 2.43
CA ILE A 66 -3.87 5.74 3.78
C ILE A 66 -4.12 7.23 4.02
N ILE A 67 -3.15 8.09 3.70
CA ILE A 67 -3.27 9.54 3.85
C ILE A 67 -4.41 10.07 2.99
N PHE A 68 -4.48 9.64 1.73
CA PHE A 68 -5.54 10.07 0.82
C PHE A 68 -6.93 9.65 1.32
N THR A 69 -7.05 8.40 1.79
CA THR A 69 -8.30 7.89 2.38
C THR A 69 -8.70 8.68 3.62
N ALA A 70 -7.74 9.01 4.50
CA ALA A 70 -7.98 9.79 5.71
C ALA A 70 -8.44 11.22 5.39
N ILE A 71 -7.80 11.90 4.44
CA ILE A 71 -8.18 13.25 4.00
C ILE A 71 -9.61 13.22 3.43
N ARG A 72 -9.91 12.27 2.54
CA ARG A 72 -11.23 12.14 1.94
C ARG A 72 -12.31 11.83 2.97
N ALA A 73 -12.03 10.95 3.93
CA ALA A 73 -12.93 10.67 5.03
C ALA A 73 -13.20 11.92 5.86
N PHE A 74 -12.14 12.66 6.25
CA PHE A 74 -12.28 13.90 7.01
C PHE A 74 -13.10 14.97 6.27
N GLN A 75 -12.96 15.07 4.94
CA GLN A 75 -13.77 15.98 4.12
C GLN A 75 -15.25 15.56 4.10
N ILE A 76 -15.56 14.27 3.98
CA ILE A 76 -16.94 13.76 3.99
C ILE A 76 -17.62 14.02 5.35
N PHE A 77 -16.88 13.93 6.46
CA PHE A 77 -17.46 14.19 7.79
C PHE A 77 -17.64 15.68 8.13
N ASN A 78 -16.88 16.57 7.49
CA ASN A 78 -16.96 18.02 7.74
C ASN A 78 -17.80 18.79 6.71
N ASN A 79 -18.36 18.10 5.72
CA ASN A 79 -19.21 18.66 4.68
C ASN A 79 -20.65 18.22 4.89
#